data_AF-A0AA51IAR6-F1
#
_entry.id   AF-A0AA51IAR6-F1
#
_cell.length_a   1.000
_cell.length_b   1.000
_cell.length_c   1.000
_cell.angle_alpha   90.00
_cell.angle_beta   90.00
_cell.angle_gamma   90.00
#
_symmetry.space_group_name_H-M   'P 1'
#
loop_
_entity.id
_entity.type
_entity.pdbx_description
1 polymer ?
#
loop_
_entity_poly.entity_id
_entity_poly.type
_entity_poly.pdbx_seq_one_letter_code
_entity_poly.pdbx_strand_id
1 'polypeptide(L)'
;MVKKKRQSDPSENGDESTESCDENVKSACPHVAKAVDLTRLKKSLKTGGFDKECADCKKNAITEVADPNYEEDLTLWMCLRCGTQLCGRTRNKHALNHFNTPHSDCHALTANTTTWEIYCYNCNNEVTASSSKKLHECIEYLKK
;
A
#
# COMPACT_ATOMS: atom_id res chain seq x y z
N MET A 1 -63.86 -13.22 -30.48
CA MET A 1 -64.28 -14.40 -31.26
C MET A 1 -63.04 -15.16 -31.72
N VAL A 2 -63.02 -16.49 -31.51
CA VAL A 2 -62.14 -17.55 -32.10
C VAL A 2 -60.62 -17.46 -31.85
N LYS A 3 -60.02 -18.12 -30.83
CA LYS A 3 -59.62 -19.54 -30.62
C LYS A 3 -58.42 -20.08 -31.45
N LYS A 4 -57.35 -20.40 -30.67
CA LYS A 4 -56.39 -21.53 -30.72
C LYS A 4 -55.27 -21.52 -31.78
N LYS A 5 -54.03 -21.79 -31.32
CA LYS A 5 -53.38 -23.13 -31.43
C LYS A 5 -52.13 -23.25 -30.56
N ARG A 6 -52.02 -24.40 -29.90
CA ARG A 6 -50.87 -24.94 -29.15
C ARG A 6 -49.70 -25.21 -30.09
N GLN A 7 -48.47 -25.13 -29.57
CA GLN A 7 -47.49 -26.23 -29.66
C GLN A 7 -46.38 -26.02 -28.63
N SER A 8 -46.15 -27.06 -27.84
CA SER A 8 -45.01 -27.25 -26.96
C SER A 8 -44.10 -28.26 -27.65
N ASP A 9 -42.78 -28.04 -27.63
CA ASP A 9 -41.79 -29.12 -27.50
C ASP A 9 -40.46 -28.56 -26.98
N PRO A 10 -39.66 -29.38 -26.27
CA PRO A 10 -38.52 -29.00 -25.45
C PRO A 10 -37.20 -29.12 -26.22
N SER A 11 -36.15 -28.45 -25.74
CA SER A 11 -34.80 -28.95 -25.97
C SER A 11 -33.93 -28.63 -24.76
N GLU A 12 -33.39 -29.71 -24.20
CA GLU A 12 -32.39 -29.75 -23.16
C GLU A 12 -31.02 -29.31 -23.68
N ASN A 13 -30.13 -29.04 -22.71
CA ASN A 13 -28.67 -29.02 -22.76
C ASN A 13 -28.02 -27.67 -23.06
N GLY A 14 -27.40 -27.13 -22.00
CA GLY A 14 -26.53 -25.96 -22.02
C GLY A 14 -25.97 -25.73 -20.63
N ASP A 15 -25.13 -26.66 -20.18
CA ASP A 15 -24.08 -26.40 -19.19
C ASP A 15 -23.31 -25.15 -19.62
N GLU A 16 -23.38 -24.08 -18.83
CA GLU A 16 -22.16 -23.39 -18.46
C GLU A 16 -22.25 -22.91 -17.01
N SER A 17 -21.34 -23.43 -16.21
CA SER A 17 -21.01 -22.89 -14.91
C SER A 17 -20.33 -21.53 -15.12
N THR A 18 -21.01 -20.43 -14.79
CA THR A 18 -20.30 -19.15 -14.63
C THR A 18 -19.78 -19.08 -13.20
N GLU A 19 -18.67 -19.76 -12.97
CA GLU A 19 -17.78 -19.48 -11.85
C GLU A 19 -17.20 -18.07 -12.01
N SER A 20 -17.88 -17.09 -11.40
CA SER A 20 -17.36 -15.73 -11.23
C SER A 20 -16.25 -15.77 -10.17
N CYS A 21 -15.10 -16.32 -10.52
CA CYS A 21 -13.86 -16.08 -9.82
C CYS A 21 -13.37 -14.67 -10.16
N ASP A 22 -13.97 -13.67 -9.51
CA ASP A 22 -13.38 -12.33 -9.39
C ASP A 22 -12.15 -12.44 -8.47
N GLU A 23 -11.11 -13.11 -8.98
CA GLU A 23 -9.75 -12.99 -8.48
C GLU A 23 -9.37 -11.54 -8.72
N ASN A 24 -9.53 -10.73 -7.67
CA ASN A 24 -9.19 -9.32 -7.57
C ASN A 24 -7.75 -9.07 -8.02
N VAL A 25 -7.52 -9.01 -9.34
CA VAL A 25 -6.33 -8.43 -9.94
C VAL A 25 -6.45 -6.94 -9.62
N LYS A 26 -6.02 -6.56 -8.40
CA LYS A 26 -5.95 -5.16 -7.98
C LYS A 26 -5.18 -4.42 -9.08
N SER A 27 -5.91 -3.61 -9.83
CA SER A 27 -5.34 -2.82 -10.92
C SER A 27 -4.11 -2.05 -10.40
N ALA A 28 -3.09 -1.93 -11.26
CA ALA A 28 -1.84 -1.29 -10.88
C ALA A 28 -2.09 0.13 -10.34
N CYS A 29 -1.51 0.44 -9.17
CA CYS A 29 -1.72 1.75 -8.56
C CYS A 29 -1.19 2.88 -9.47
N PRO A 30 -2.02 3.85 -9.88
CA PRO A 30 -1.63 4.89 -10.84
C PRO A 30 -0.59 5.86 -10.27
N HIS A 31 -0.39 5.87 -8.95
CA HIS A 31 0.54 6.75 -8.28
C HIS A 31 1.98 6.23 -8.26
N VAL A 32 2.23 4.95 -8.59
CA VAL A 32 3.56 4.33 -8.53
C VAL A 32 4.59 5.09 -9.38
N ALA A 33 4.20 5.50 -10.59
CA ALA A 33 5.11 6.19 -11.51
C ALA A 33 5.71 7.46 -10.89
N LYS A 34 4.88 8.25 -10.18
CA LYS A 34 5.27 9.52 -9.56
C LYS A 34 5.78 9.38 -8.13
N ALA A 35 5.25 8.43 -7.35
CA ALA A 35 5.53 8.33 -5.92
C ALA A 35 6.68 7.40 -5.55
N VAL A 36 7.27 6.69 -6.51
CA VAL A 36 8.42 5.80 -6.27
C VAL A 36 9.68 6.38 -6.93
N ASP A 37 10.75 6.55 -6.17
CA ASP A 37 12.07 6.95 -6.66
C ASP A 37 13.18 6.08 -6.05
N LEU A 38 13.46 4.95 -6.70
CA LEU A 38 14.48 4.00 -6.27
C LEU A 38 15.88 4.63 -6.19
N THR A 39 16.20 5.60 -7.05
CA THR A 39 17.51 6.28 -7.03
C THR A 39 17.66 7.10 -5.76
N ARG A 40 16.61 7.81 -5.35
CA ARG A 40 16.61 8.58 -4.10
C ARG A 40 16.63 7.68 -2.86
N LEU A 41 15.87 6.58 -2.87
CA LEU A 41 15.87 5.60 -1.79
C LEU A 41 17.25 4.96 -1.60
N LYS A 42 17.92 4.56 -2.67
CA LYS A 42 19.29 4.05 -2.64
C LYS A 42 20.26 5.03 -1.97
N LYS A 43 20.13 6.32 -2.27
CA LYS A 43 20.97 7.36 -1.65
C LYS A 43 20.67 7.51 -0.16
N SER A 44 19.39 7.57 0.21
CA SER A 44 18.95 7.66 1.62
C SER A 44 19.49 6.51 2.45
N LEU A 45 19.34 5.28 1.95
CA LEU A 45 19.77 4.06 2.65
C LEU A 45 21.29 3.92 2.75
N LYS A 46 22.05 4.37 1.74
CA LYS A 46 23.52 4.37 1.81
C LYS A 46 24.07 5.23 2.94
N THR A 47 23.39 6.33 3.27
CA THR A 47 23.85 7.27 4.30
C THR A 47 23.39 6.88 5.71
N GLY A 48 22.17 6.35 5.85
CA GLY A 48 21.57 6.12 7.18
C GLY A 48 20.94 4.75 7.42
N GLY A 49 20.84 3.87 6.42
CA GLY A 49 20.15 2.59 6.55
C GLY A 49 18.68 2.70 6.97
N PHE A 50 18.15 1.62 7.55
CA PHE A 50 16.83 1.62 8.17
C PHE A 50 16.90 2.19 9.58
N ASP A 51 15.99 3.11 9.88
CA ASP A 51 15.90 3.76 11.18
C ASP A 51 15.24 2.82 12.19
N LYS A 52 15.68 2.91 13.46
CA LYS A 52 15.00 2.23 14.58
C LYS A 52 13.86 3.04 15.18
N GLU A 53 13.83 4.35 14.91
CA GLU A 53 12.83 5.25 15.48
C GLU A 53 12.39 6.26 14.43
N CYS A 54 11.15 6.71 14.53
CA CYS A 54 10.56 7.65 13.59
C CYS A 54 11.33 8.99 13.55
N ALA A 55 11.64 9.46 12.34
CA ALA A 55 12.40 10.68 12.10
C ALA A 55 11.78 11.94 12.75
N ASP A 56 10.47 11.96 12.95
CA ASP A 56 9.76 13.08 13.58
C ASP A 56 9.51 12.86 15.08
N CYS A 57 9.32 11.61 15.54
CA CYS A 57 9.27 11.32 16.98
C CYS A 57 10.57 11.73 17.69
N LYS A 58 11.72 11.54 17.05
CA LYS A 58 13.04 11.96 17.60
C LYS A 58 13.13 13.48 17.86
N LYS A 59 12.38 14.29 17.09
CA LYS A 59 12.41 15.76 17.18
C LYS A 59 11.47 16.28 18.28
N ASN A 60 10.34 15.59 18.44
CA ASN A 60 9.32 15.91 19.42
C ASN A 60 9.22 14.72 20.38
N ALA A 61 10.16 14.65 21.33
CA ALA A 61 10.13 13.64 22.39
C ALA A 61 8.92 13.92 23.29
N ILE A 62 7.76 13.38 22.92
CA ILE A 62 6.63 13.29 23.83
C ILE A 62 6.99 12.16 24.79
N THR A 63 7.21 12.51 26.06
CA THR A 63 7.34 11.56 27.17
C THR A 63 5.96 10.95 27.45
N GLU A 64 5.51 10.07 26.56
CA GLU A 64 4.42 9.16 26.90
C GLU A 64 5.00 8.06 27.78
N VAL A 65 4.41 7.88 28.96
CA VAL A 65 4.76 6.77 29.85
C VAL A 65 4.43 5.48 29.11
N ALA A 66 5.47 4.74 28.71
CA ALA A 66 5.31 3.42 28.11
C ALA A 66 4.54 2.53 29.09
N ASP A 67 3.35 2.09 28.70
CA ASP A 67 2.60 1.10 29.46
C ASP A 67 3.32 -0.26 29.30
N PRO A 68 3.87 -0.84 30.38
CA PRO A 68 4.58 -2.11 30.30
C PRO A 68 3.69 -3.29 29.87
N ASN A 69 2.36 -3.12 29.85
CA ASN A 69 1.41 -4.13 29.36
C ASN A 69 1.02 -3.95 27.88
N TYR A 70 1.53 -2.93 27.19
CA TYR A 70 1.22 -2.66 25.78
C TYR A 70 2.46 -2.83 24.92
N GLU A 71 2.42 -3.79 23.98
CA GLU A 71 3.44 -3.86 22.93
C GLU A 71 3.18 -2.73 21.92
N GLU A 72 3.97 -1.66 22.02
CA GLU A 72 3.88 -0.54 21.07
C GLU A 72 4.35 -1.00 19.68
N ASP A 73 3.52 -0.78 18.66
CA ASP A 73 3.91 -0.95 17.28
C ASP A 73 4.97 0.10 16.90
N LEU A 74 6.24 -0.29 17.03
CA LEU A 74 7.40 0.52 16.68
C LEU A 74 7.72 0.47 15.18
N THR A 75 6.92 -0.23 14.38
CA THR A 75 7.18 -0.36 12.95
C THR A 75 7.09 0.99 12.24
N LEU A 76 8.05 1.20 11.35
CA LEU A 76 8.14 2.40 10.53
C LEU A 76 7.57 2.15 9.14
N TRP A 77 7.14 3.25 8.56
CA TRP A 77 6.64 3.37 7.21
C TRP A 77 7.60 4.29 6.46
N MET A 78 8.25 3.75 5.43
CA MET A 78 9.19 4.47 4.59
C MET A 78 8.48 5.05 3.37
N CYS A 79 8.52 6.37 3.20
CA CYS A 79 8.04 7.02 1.99
C CYS A 79 8.87 6.58 0.78
N LEU A 80 8.23 5.99 -0.23
CA LEU A 80 8.91 5.46 -1.41
C LEU A 80 9.40 6.56 -2.38
N ARG A 81 9.03 7.82 -2.13
CA ARG A 81 9.51 8.97 -2.91
C ARG A 81 10.83 9.52 -2.39
N CYS A 82 11.01 9.60 -1.08
CA CYS A 82 12.13 10.33 -0.47
C CYS A 82 12.96 9.53 0.54
N GLY A 83 12.46 8.39 1.03
CA GLY A 83 13.15 7.54 2.00
C GLY A 83 12.96 7.94 3.46
N THR A 84 12.15 8.95 3.77
CA THR A 84 11.84 9.31 5.16
C THR A 84 11.08 8.18 5.86
N GLN A 85 11.53 7.79 7.04
CA GLN A 85 10.98 6.68 7.84
C GLN A 85 10.21 7.21 9.05
N LEU A 86 8.91 6.89 9.10
CA LEU A 86 7.97 7.54 10.01
C LEU A 86 7.04 6.52 10.65
N CYS A 87 6.56 6.80 11.87
CA CYS A 87 5.63 5.89 12.53
C CYS A 87 4.27 5.87 11.84
N GLY A 88 3.60 4.72 11.96
CA GLY A 88 2.33 4.42 11.32
C GLY A 88 1.13 5.11 11.96
N ARG A 89 -0.06 4.70 11.53
CA ARG A 89 -1.35 5.28 11.96
C ARG A 89 -1.73 4.92 13.40
N THR A 90 -1.19 3.81 13.90
CA THR A 90 -1.36 3.26 15.25
C THR A 90 -0.61 4.07 16.31
N ARG A 91 0.39 4.85 15.90
CA ARG A 91 1.19 5.75 16.75
C ARG A 91 0.85 7.21 16.44
N ASN A 92 1.86 8.06 16.23
CA ASN A 92 1.69 9.51 15.99
C ASN A 92 1.26 9.89 14.57
N LYS A 93 0.96 8.93 13.69
CA LYS A 93 0.50 9.16 12.31
C LYS A 93 1.49 9.98 11.47
N HIS A 94 2.78 9.98 11.81
CA HIS A 94 3.77 10.82 11.12
C HIS A 94 3.88 10.48 9.63
N ALA A 95 3.75 9.21 9.23
CA ALA A 95 3.73 8.85 7.81
C ALA A 95 2.54 9.48 7.05
N LEU A 96 1.37 9.54 7.68
CA LEU A 96 0.19 10.20 7.11
C LEU A 96 0.36 11.73 7.08
N ASN A 97 0.89 12.33 8.14
CA ASN A 97 1.15 13.76 8.20
C ASN A 97 2.18 14.19 7.14
N HIS A 98 3.20 13.36 6.93
CA HIS A 98 4.17 13.56 5.86
C HIS A 98 3.54 13.58 4.48
N PHE A 99 2.60 12.67 4.21
CA PHE A 99 1.82 12.70 2.97
C PHE A 99 0.95 13.96 2.83
N ASN A 100 0.28 14.38 3.91
CA ASN A 100 -0.59 15.56 3.91
C ASN A 100 0.17 16.90 3.85
N THR A 101 1.46 16.89 4.17
CA THR A 101 2.30 18.09 4.10
C THR A 101 2.49 18.49 2.63
N PRO A 102 2.35 19.76 2.25
CA PRO A 102 2.59 20.19 0.88
C PRO A 102 4.02 19.89 0.42
N HIS A 103 4.16 19.13 -0.66
CA HIS A 103 5.45 18.83 -1.31
C HIS A 103 5.38 19.21 -2.79
N SER A 104 6.53 19.48 -3.40
CA SER A 104 6.64 19.62 -4.86
C SER A 104 6.46 18.28 -5.60
N ASP A 105 6.72 17.18 -4.91
CA ASP A 105 6.69 15.82 -5.43
C ASP A 105 5.49 15.02 -4.89
N CYS A 106 5.17 13.89 -5.52
CA CYS A 106 4.13 12.98 -5.04
C CYS A 106 4.67 12.02 -3.97
N HIS A 107 4.19 12.14 -2.73
CA HIS A 107 4.61 11.31 -1.59
C HIS A 107 3.54 10.29 -1.18
N ALA A 108 2.76 9.80 -2.16
CA ALA A 108 1.55 9.02 -1.91
C ALA A 108 1.80 7.56 -1.52
N LEU A 109 2.98 6.98 -1.78
CA LEU A 109 3.27 5.58 -1.46
C LEU A 109 4.28 5.46 -0.31
N THR A 110 3.98 4.53 0.59
CA THR A 110 4.88 4.13 1.68
C THR A 110 4.97 2.61 1.77
N ALA A 111 6.10 2.09 2.26
CA ALA A 111 6.26 0.67 2.57
C ALA A 111 6.55 0.49 4.07
N ASN A 112 5.90 -0.48 4.68
CA ASN A 112 6.18 -0.94 6.03
C ASN A 112 7.59 -1.57 6.07
N THR A 113 8.45 -1.14 6.99
CA THR A 113 9.85 -1.59 7.06
C THR A 113 10.05 -2.96 7.71
N THR A 114 8.97 -3.57 8.22
CA THR A 114 8.97 -4.89 8.87
C THR A 114 8.20 -5.90 8.03
N THR A 115 6.95 -5.60 7.68
CA THR A 115 6.05 -6.50 6.94
C THR A 115 6.17 -6.37 5.43
N TRP A 116 6.76 -5.27 4.95
CA TRP A 116 6.83 -4.90 3.52
C TRP A 116 5.47 -4.71 2.85
N GLU A 117 4.41 -4.51 3.63
CA GLU A 117 3.13 -4.02 3.15
C GLU A 117 3.29 -2.63 2.54
N ILE A 118 2.59 -2.38 1.45
CA ILE A 118 2.68 -1.12 0.72
C ILE A 118 1.32 -0.46 0.76
N TYR A 119 1.31 0.81 1.12
CA TYR A 119 0.08 1.58 1.21
C TYR A 119 0.16 2.81 0.31
N CYS A 120 -0.92 3.08 -0.43
CA CYS A 120 -1.08 4.32 -1.17
C CYS A 120 -2.11 5.21 -0.50
N TYR A 121 -1.70 6.37 -0.02
CA TYR A 121 -2.58 7.33 0.64
C TYR A 121 -3.63 7.94 -0.31
N ASN A 122 -3.27 8.23 -1.56
CA ASN A 122 -4.23 8.73 -2.55
C ASN A 122 -5.30 7.70 -2.91
N CYS A 123 -4.93 6.42 -3.04
CA CYS A 123 -5.89 5.35 -3.30
C CYS A 123 -6.62 4.88 -2.03
N ASN A 124 -6.12 5.30 -0.87
CA ASN A 124 -6.58 4.86 0.45
C ASN A 124 -6.65 3.32 0.59
N ASN A 125 -5.70 2.60 -0.01
CA ASN A 125 -5.67 1.14 0.02
C ASN A 125 -4.23 0.59 -0.06
N GLU A 126 -4.12 -0.71 0.23
CA GLU A 126 -2.89 -1.47 0.03
C GLU A 126 -2.62 -1.74 -1.44
N VAL A 127 -1.34 -1.68 -1.81
CA VAL A 127 -0.86 -1.89 -3.18
C VAL A 127 -0.02 -3.16 -3.22
N THR A 128 -0.34 -4.07 -4.13
CA THR A 128 0.46 -5.28 -4.31
C THR A 128 1.79 -4.92 -4.99
N ALA A 129 2.92 -5.36 -4.43
CA ALA A 129 4.26 -5.05 -4.97
C ALA A 129 4.42 -5.45 -6.45
N SER A 130 3.89 -6.63 -6.82
CA SER A 130 3.94 -7.19 -8.18
C SER A 130 3.02 -6.49 -9.18
N SER A 131 2.13 -5.58 -8.74
CA SER A 131 1.23 -4.83 -9.63
C SER A 131 1.96 -3.84 -10.56
N SER A 132 3.23 -3.54 -10.29
CA SER A 132 4.07 -2.71 -11.14
C SER A 132 5.53 -3.15 -11.08
N LYS A 133 6.18 -3.32 -12.24
CA LYS A 133 7.61 -3.64 -12.32
C LYS A 133 8.47 -2.67 -11.51
N LYS A 134 8.19 -1.36 -11.60
CA LYS A 134 8.92 -0.32 -10.87
C LYS A 134 8.78 -0.46 -9.36
N LEU A 135 7.58 -0.78 -8.88
CA LEU A 135 7.34 -1.00 -7.46
C LEU A 135 7.99 -2.29 -6.98
N HIS A 136 7.83 -3.38 -7.73
CA HIS A 136 8.43 -4.68 -7.42
C HIS A 136 9.95 -4.58 -7.28
N GLU A 137 10.64 -4.01 -8.27
CA GLU A 137 12.10 -3.79 -8.23
C GLU A 137 12.53 -2.92 -7.04
N CYS A 138 11.71 -1.93 -6.68
CA CYS A 138 11.96 -1.08 -5.53
C CYS A 138 11.91 -1.89 -4.23
N ILE A 139 10.86 -2.67 -4.02
CA ILE A 139 10.67 -3.46 -2.78
C ILE A 139 11.70 -4.58 -2.69
N GLU A 140 12.03 -5.25 -3.79
CA GLU A 140 13.10 -6.24 -3.83
C GLU A 140 14.47 -5.64 -3.48
N TYR A 141 14.71 -4.37 -3.81
CA TYR A 141 15.92 -3.69 -3.36
C TYR A 141 15.89 -3.39 -1.86
N LEU A 142 14.76 -2.95 -1.31
CA LEU A 142 14.65 -2.61 0.11
C LEU A 142 14.77 -3.82 1.04
N LYS A 143 14.36 -5.01 0.56
CA LYS A 143 14.44 -6.28 1.29
C LYS A 143 15.84 -6.90 1.36
N LYS A 144 16.79 -6.40 0.57
CA LYS A 144 18.17 -6.91 0.52
C LYS A 144 19.02 -6.28 1.61
#